data_AF-D4E5G9-F1
#
_entry.id   AF-D4E5G9-F1
#
_cell.length_a   1.000
_cell.length_b   1.000
_cell.length_c   1.000
_cell.angle_alpha   90.00
_cell.angle_beta   90.00
_cell.angle_gamma   90.00
#
_symmetry.space_group_name_H-M   'P 1'
#
loop_
_entity.id
_entity.type
_entity.pdbx_description
1 polymer ?
#
loop_
_entity_poly.entity_id
_entity_poly.type
_entity_poly.pdbx_seq_one_letter_code
_entity_poly.pdbx_strand_id
1 'polypeptide(L)'
;MLPVHALITANNPLVRFIGGDVLEDNLRWFAPWQQKLPDWQRRHNPYLFIHTPDNGDSPQQAQKIWQQLRRVIPSLPAPPDWPEQNSLF
;
A
#
# COMPACT_ATOMS: atom_id res chain seq x y z
N MET A 1 10.14 13.03 8.04
CA MET A 1 8.71 12.81 7.77
C MET A 1 7.92 12.86 9.06
N LEU A 2 6.69 13.37 9.02
CA LEU A 2 5.80 13.40 10.17
C LEU A 2 4.90 12.15 10.21
N PRO A 3 4.47 11.70 11.40
CA PRO A 3 3.54 10.59 11.53
C PRO A 3 2.18 10.88 10.89
N VAL A 4 1.56 9.87 10.27
CA VAL A 4 0.20 9.99 9.73
C VAL A 4 -0.86 9.95 10.83
N HIS A 5 -1.57 11.06 11.01
CA HIS A 5 -2.68 11.18 11.97
C HIS A 5 -4.01 10.76 11.35
N ALA A 6 -4.06 9.54 10.78
CA ALA A 6 -5.29 8.99 10.22
C ALA A 6 -6.28 8.52 11.32
N LEU A 7 -7.55 8.90 11.17
CA LEU A 7 -8.69 8.47 11.99
C LEU A 7 -9.56 7.49 11.20
N ILE A 8 -10.12 6.49 11.88
CA ILE A 8 -11.07 5.56 11.28
C ILE A 8 -12.47 6.16 11.40
N THR A 9 -13.12 6.42 10.27
CA THR A 9 -14.47 7.02 10.23
C THR A 9 -15.55 6.02 9.79
N ALA A 10 -15.17 4.80 9.38
CA ALA A 10 -16.07 3.75 8.93
C ALA A 10 -15.49 2.36 9.25
N ASN A 11 -16.35 1.34 9.26
CA ASN A 11 -15.94 -0.05 9.58
C ASN A 11 -14.97 -0.66 8.55
N ASN A 12 -15.00 -0.17 7.31
CA ASN A 12 -14.10 -0.59 6.24
C ASN A 12 -13.32 0.64 5.73
N PRO A 13 -12.25 1.06 6.43
CA PRO A 13 -11.55 2.30 6.09
C PRO A 13 -10.79 2.16 4.76
N LEU A 14 -10.75 3.24 3.99
CA LEU A 14 -10.05 3.33 2.71
C LEU A 14 -8.76 4.14 2.87
N VAL A 15 -7.63 3.57 2.47
CA VAL A 15 -6.35 4.28 2.33
C VAL A 15 -6.04 4.40 0.84
N ARG A 16 -5.96 5.63 0.33
CA ARG A 16 -5.48 5.91 -1.02
C ARG A 16 -4.05 6.44 -0.92
N PHE A 17 -3.07 5.61 -1.27
CA PHE A 17 -1.68 5.99 -1.36
C PHE A 17 -1.36 6.49 -2.77
N ILE A 18 -0.68 7.64 -2.86
CA ILE A 18 -0.26 8.27 -4.11
C ILE A 18 1.26 8.29 -4.12
N GLY A 19 1.87 7.44 -4.94
CA GLY A 19 3.32 7.40 -5.16
C GLY A 19 3.79 8.49 -6.12
N GLY A 20 5.02 8.94 -5.99
CA GLY A 20 5.75 9.64 -7.06
C GLY A 20 6.56 8.68 -7.93
N ASP A 21 7.49 9.21 -8.70
CA ASP A 21 8.25 8.45 -9.71
C ASP A 21 9.38 7.59 -9.11
N VAL A 22 9.80 7.89 -7.88
CA VAL A 22 10.92 7.19 -7.21
C VAL A 22 10.38 6.16 -6.23
N LEU A 23 10.52 4.88 -6.58
CA LEU A 23 10.02 3.75 -5.79
C LEU A 23 10.56 3.73 -4.35
N GLU A 24 11.85 4.00 -4.15
CA GLU A 24 12.48 4.02 -2.83
C GLU A 24 11.88 5.10 -1.93
N ASP A 25 11.62 6.28 -2.49
CA ASP A 25 10.95 7.37 -1.78
C ASP A 25 9.53 6.98 -1.38
N ASN A 26 8.81 6.34 -2.28
CA ASN A 26 7.47 5.85 -2.01
C ASN A 26 7.45 4.82 -0.87
N LEU A 27 8.39 3.88 -0.84
CA LEU A 27 8.50 2.91 0.25
C LEU A 27 8.80 3.60 1.59
N ARG A 28 9.67 4.62 1.57
CA ARG A 28 9.95 5.45 2.74
C ARG A 28 8.69 6.18 3.20
N TRP A 29 7.95 6.80 2.27
CA TRP A 29 6.70 7.52 2.55
C TRP A 29 5.56 6.61 3.03
N PHE A 30 5.57 5.34 2.61
CA PHE A 30 4.60 4.35 3.04
C PHE A 30 4.90 3.74 4.42
N ALA A 31 6.12 3.91 4.96
CA ALA A 31 6.52 3.31 6.23
C ALA A 31 5.55 3.56 7.42
N PRO A 32 4.95 4.76 7.60
CA PRO A 32 3.95 4.98 8.66
C PRO A 32 2.69 4.11 8.49
N TRP A 33 2.29 3.82 7.25
CA TRP A 33 1.14 2.95 6.95
C TRP A 33 1.45 1.48 7.19
N GLN A 34 2.71 1.04 6.99
CA GLN A 34 3.14 -0.32 7.33
C GLN A 34 2.94 -0.65 8.81
N GLN A 35 3.03 0.36 9.69
CA GLN A 35 2.76 0.19 11.12
C GLN A 35 1.26 0.29 11.43
N LYS A 36 0.54 1.18 10.75
CA LYS A 36 -0.85 1.51 11.05
C LYS A 36 -1.87 0.50 10.50
N LEU A 37 -1.63 -0.05 9.32
CA LEU A 37 -2.53 -1.03 8.69
C LEU A 37 -2.70 -2.33 9.51
N PRO A 38 -1.64 -2.95 10.07
CA PRO A 38 -1.79 -4.09 10.96
C PRO A 38 -2.68 -3.77 12.18
N ASP A 39 -2.53 -2.57 12.74
CA ASP A 39 -3.33 -2.14 13.89
C ASP A 39 -4.82 -2.00 13.55
N TRP A 40 -5.12 -1.49 12.36
CA TRP A 40 -6.47 -1.33 11.87
C TRP A 40 -7.12 -2.68 11.56
N GLN A 41 -6.38 -3.60 10.94
CA GLN A 41 -6.89 -4.92 10.57
C GLN A 41 -7.33 -5.76 11.77
N ARG A 42 -6.82 -5.48 12.98
CA ARG A 42 -7.29 -6.16 14.20
C ARG A 42 -8.78 -5.94 14.50
N ARG A 43 -9.39 -4.86 14.00
CA ARG A 43 -10.77 -4.44 14.32
C ARG A 43 -11.63 -4.08 13.10
N HIS A 44 -11.01 -3.92 11.94
CA HIS A 44 -11.63 -3.39 10.72
C HIS A 44 -11.10 -4.12 9.49
N ASN A 45 -11.75 -3.92 8.34
CA ASN A 45 -11.26 -4.42 7.04
C ASN A 45 -10.75 -3.23 6.20
N PRO A 46 -9.49 -2.82 6.37
CA PRO A 46 -8.94 -1.71 5.60
C PRO A 46 -8.76 -2.10 4.13
N TYR A 47 -9.10 -1.17 3.25
CA TYR A 47 -8.79 -1.25 1.83
C TYR A 47 -7.62 -0.31 1.50
N LEU A 48 -6.65 -0.80 0.73
CA LEU A 48 -5.50 -0.03 0.28
C LEU A 48 -5.53 0.08 -1.24
N PHE A 49 -5.61 1.31 -1.75
CA PHE A 49 -5.50 1.64 -3.17
C PHE A 49 -4.19 2.36 -3.41
N ILE A 50 -3.44 1.90 -4.41
CA ILE A 50 -2.11 2.39 -4.76
C ILE A 50 -2.20 2.94 -6.17
N HIS A 51 -1.82 4.20 -6.36
CA HIS A 51 -1.69 4.81 -7.68
C HIS A 51 -0.52 5.77 -7.75
N THR A 52 -0.05 6.03 -8.97
CA THR A 52 0.93 7.06 -9.34
C THR A 52 0.24 8.10 -10.23
N PRO A 53 0.77 9.33 -10.38
CA PRO A 53 0.14 10.38 -11.19
C PRO A 53 -0.23 9.96 -12.62
N ASP A 54 0.60 9.14 -13.26
CA ASP A 54 0.41 8.62 -14.62
C ASP A 54 -0.06 7.15 -14.66
N ASN A 55 -0.23 6.53 -13.50
CA ASN A 55 -0.52 5.11 -13.29
C ASN A 55 0.51 4.11 -13.82
N GLY A 56 1.64 4.55 -14.39
CA GLY A 56 2.60 3.67 -15.06
C GLY A 56 3.26 2.68 -14.10
N ASP A 57 3.71 3.19 -12.96
CA ASP A 57 4.44 2.42 -11.94
C ASP A 57 3.54 1.89 -10.80
N SER A 58 2.23 2.10 -10.89
CA SER A 58 1.27 1.64 -9.87
C SER A 58 1.35 0.13 -9.60
N PRO A 59 1.45 -0.76 -10.62
CA PRO A 59 1.58 -2.20 -10.38
C PRO A 59 2.86 -2.58 -9.63
N GLN A 60 4.01 -2.05 -10.06
CA GLN A 60 5.32 -2.32 -9.46
C GLN A 60 5.34 -1.82 -8.01
N GLN A 61 4.78 -0.63 -7.77
CA GLN A 61 4.62 -0.09 -6.43
C GLN A 61 3.71 -0.98 -5.56
N ALA A 62 2.58 -1.45 -6.09
CA ALA A 62 1.66 -2.34 -5.38
C ALA A 62 2.33 -3.65 -4.98
N GLN A 63 3.08 -4.28 -5.90
CA GLN A 63 3.83 -5.50 -5.62
C GLN A 63 4.85 -5.31 -4.49
N LYS A 64 5.62 -4.23 -4.53
CA LYS A 64 6.65 -3.93 -3.52
C LYS A 64 6.04 -3.62 -2.15
N ILE A 65 4.97 -2.84 -2.12
CA ILE A 65 4.23 -2.56 -0.89
C ILE A 65 3.60 -3.85 -0.32
N TRP A 66 3.03 -4.72 -1.16
CA TRP A 66 2.47 -6.00 -0.74
C TRP A 66 3.52 -6.89 -0.07
N GLN A 67 4.71 -6.99 -0.67
CA GLN A 67 5.83 -7.75 -0.10
C GLN A 67 6.24 -7.23 1.29
N GLN A 68 6.24 -5.91 1.48
CA GLN A 68 6.53 -5.30 2.79
C GLN A 68 5.41 -5.56 3.80
N LEU A 69 4.15 -5.39 3.39
CA LEU A 69 3.00 -5.62 4.27
C LEU A 69 2.91 -7.07 4.76
N ARG A 70 3.21 -8.05 3.91
CA ARG A 70 3.25 -9.47 4.32
C ARG A 70 4.25 -9.75 5.45
N ARG A 71 5.29 -8.92 5.64
CA ARG A 71 6.25 -9.08 6.75
C ARG A 71 5.66 -8.65 8.09
N VAL A 72 4.70 -7.72 8.07
CA VAL A 72 4.10 -7.12 9.28
C VAL A 72 2.65 -7.59 9.52
N ILE A 73 2.03 -8.20 8.52
CA ILE A 73 0.68 -8.77 8.57
C ILE A 73 0.78 -10.22 8.09
N PRO A 74 0.95 -11.19 9.00
CA PRO A 74 1.08 -12.60 8.62
C PRO A 74 -0.18 -13.20 7.98
N SER A 75 -1.35 -12.60 8.22
CA SER A 75 -2.64 -13.04 7.67
C SER A 75 -2.92 -12.56 6.24
N LEU A 76 -2.08 -11.67 5.68
CA LEU A 76 -2.21 -11.24 4.29
C LEU A 76 -1.95 -12.44 3.37
N PRO A 77 -2.83 -12.71 2.39
CA PRO A 77 -2.63 -13.82 1.47
C PRO A 77 -1.33 -13.71 0.69
N ALA A 78 -0.95 -14.82 0.04
CA ALA A 78 0.09 -14.79 -0.97
C ALA A 78 -0.24 -13.68 -2.01
N PRO A 79 0.79 -13.05 -2.60
CA PRO A 79 0.55 -12.13 -3.72
C PRO A 79 -0.38 -12.81 -4.74
N PRO A 80 -1.42 -12.12 -5.23
CA PRO A 80 -2.21 -12.60 -6.34
C PRO A 80 -1.30 -12.79 -7.56
N ASP A 81 -1.83 -13.47 -8.57
CA ASP A 81 -1.19 -13.50 -9.89
C ASP A 81 -1.22 -12.09 -10.47
N TRP A 82 -0.16 -11.33 -10.20
CA TRP A 82 -0.07 -9.94 -10.61
C TRP A 82 0.11 -9.91 -12.12
N PRO A 83 -0.69 -9.11 -12.85
CA PRO A 83 -0.46 -8.96 -14.27
C PRO A 83 0.96 -8.43 -14.48
N GLU A 84 1.74 -9.12 -15.31
CA GLU A 84 3.00 -8.59 -15.79
C GLU A 84 2.69 -7.38 -16.67
N GLN A 85 3.05 -6.18 -16.20
CA GLN A 85 3.02 -5.00 -17.05
C GLN A 85 4.24 -5.04 -17.97
N ASN A 86 4.12 -5.81 -19.06
CA ASN A 86 5.03 -5.69 -20.19
C ASN A 86 4.77 -4.32 -20.82
N SER A 87 5.64 -3.36 -20.49
CA SER A 87 5.81 -2.01 -21.06
C SER A 87 4.56 -1.29 -21.57
N LEU A 88 4.38 -0.03 -21.16
CA LEU A 88 3.44 0.90 -21.82
C LEU A 88 3.94 1.30 -23.22
N PHE A 89 4.23 0.35 -24.11
CA PHE A 89 4.52 0.52 -25.53
C PHE A 89 4.17 -0.75 -26.31
#